data_AF-G8TSY1-F1
#
_entry.id   AF-G8TSY1-F1
#
_cell.length_a   1.000
_cell.length_b   1.000
_cell.length_c   1.000
_cell.angle_alpha   90.00
_cell.angle_beta   90.00
_cell.angle_gamma   90.00
#
_symmetry.space_group_name_H-M   'P 1'
#
loop_
_entity.id
_entity.type
_entity.pdbx_description
1 polymer ?
#
loop_
_entity_poly.entity_id
_entity_poly.type
_entity_poly.pdbx_seq_one_letter_code
_entity_poly.pdbx_strand_id
1 'polypeptide(L)'
;MPLNPHQVILYAADPVDLSSAMAAAAVTGIPLCQVTGNFDDAWIYTASGDYLVIAVGEPANNALYYNPCGWANPAGDSAGFTPFDLAAGPRDTLPGPDWYVNAAGQTAYQSLELAAVNAYYATTGTLLPGITPPSPISPTMTCAGSPNVSCPCVGLSPLPPTGIYYGSDLGTNALPPINSCGMSFYIGQMGGGTAIGTSSPCGYTIFGNFSSLAAQAALNNHGAVYGSWFLLGPRFANDCAGAATLAEAEDWGVQQANAAVAAVGHYAEINRLTVFGDVEPGSWSVDIALNQAVISGFIRQIQALGCRPGIYSGPCAWQEITGSMALPCGVVVWTAEFNYASPPACPPRFIPEPDAPCPSSYEGPQGFGGILPNIWQYYASDTVDWDIADALPE
;
A
#
# COMPACT_ATOMS: atom_id res chain seq x y z
N MET A 1 22.55 -17.06 4.96
CA MET A 1 21.23 -17.05 5.63
C MET A 1 20.60 -15.77 5.16
N PRO A 2 19.50 -15.83 4.41
CA PRO A 2 18.93 -14.67 3.77
C PRO A 2 18.72 -13.52 4.76
N LEU A 3 18.95 -12.31 4.27
CA LEU A 3 18.82 -11.08 5.05
C LEU A 3 17.36 -10.75 5.30
N ASN A 4 17.10 -10.09 6.42
CA ASN A 4 15.82 -9.43 6.62
C ASN A 4 15.70 -8.28 5.59
N PRO A 5 14.54 -8.06 4.95
CA PRO A 5 14.34 -6.94 4.02
C PRO A 5 14.73 -5.55 4.59
N HIS A 6 14.64 -5.35 5.91
CA HIS A 6 15.10 -4.13 6.60
C HIS A 6 16.62 -3.98 6.71
N GLN A 7 17.38 -4.97 6.27
CA GLN A 7 18.85 -4.94 6.21
C GLN A 7 19.37 -4.68 4.79
N VAL A 8 18.49 -4.48 3.80
CA VAL A 8 18.86 -4.27 2.40
C VAL A 8 18.52 -2.85 1.99
N ILE A 9 19.53 -2.04 1.69
CA ILE A 9 19.38 -0.65 1.23
C ILE A 9 19.57 -0.59 -0.27
N LEU A 10 18.68 0.06 -1.01
CA LEU A 10 18.90 0.41 -2.42
C LEU A 10 19.23 1.90 -2.52
N TYR A 11 20.40 2.19 -3.06
CA TYR A 11 20.89 3.56 -3.24
C TYR A 11 20.97 3.92 -4.72
N ALA A 12 20.41 5.06 -5.10
CA ALA A 12 20.52 5.62 -6.45
C ALA A 12 20.91 7.10 -6.39
N ALA A 13 21.72 7.58 -7.34
CA ALA A 13 22.23 8.96 -7.35
C ALA A 13 21.69 9.83 -8.49
N ASP A 14 20.70 9.35 -9.24
CA ASP A 14 19.91 10.15 -10.16
C ASP A 14 18.42 9.72 -10.17
N PRO A 15 17.49 10.54 -10.69
CA PRO A 15 16.06 10.25 -10.67
C PRO A 15 15.62 8.99 -11.45
N VAL A 16 16.33 8.64 -12.53
CA VAL A 16 15.98 7.49 -13.36
C VAL A 16 16.30 6.21 -12.60
N ASP A 17 17.52 6.10 -12.08
CA ASP A 17 17.94 4.93 -11.31
C ASP A 17 17.26 4.85 -9.94
N LEU A 18 16.83 5.97 -9.35
CA LEU A 18 16.02 5.97 -8.14
C LEU A 18 14.64 5.33 -8.37
N SER A 19 14.03 5.59 -9.53
CA SER A 19 12.79 4.92 -9.93
C SER A 19 13.00 3.40 -10.09
N SER A 20 14.14 2.99 -10.66
CA SER A 20 14.53 1.58 -10.75
C SER A 20 14.73 0.94 -9.36
N ALA A 21 15.36 1.66 -8.43
CA ALA A 21 15.55 1.19 -7.06
C ALA A 21 14.21 0.99 -6.33
N MET A 22 13.27 1.93 -6.46
CA MET A 22 11.93 1.80 -5.89
C MET A 22 11.16 0.62 -6.48
N ALA A 23 11.22 0.42 -7.80
CA ALA A 23 10.59 -0.71 -8.46
C ALA A 23 11.19 -2.05 -8.01
N ALA A 24 12.52 -2.14 -7.94
CA ALA A 24 13.22 -3.32 -7.44
C ALA A 24 12.84 -3.63 -5.98
N ALA A 25 12.75 -2.62 -5.12
CA ALA A 25 12.33 -2.78 -3.73
C ALA A 25 10.89 -3.32 -3.63
N ALA A 26 9.96 -2.74 -4.40
CA ALA A 26 8.56 -3.14 -4.42
C ALA A 26 8.37 -4.61 -4.84
N VAL A 27 9.04 -5.07 -5.91
CA VAL A 27 8.88 -6.45 -6.41
C VAL A 27 9.59 -7.50 -5.54
N THR A 28 10.49 -7.08 -4.64
CA THR A 28 11.26 -7.97 -3.77
C THR A 28 10.84 -7.92 -2.29
N GLY A 29 9.81 -7.12 -1.97
CA GLY A 29 9.31 -6.97 -0.60
C GLY A 29 10.25 -6.19 0.32
N ILE A 30 11.18 -5.41 -0.25
CA ILE A 30 12.01 -4.48 0.51
C ILE A 30 11.17 -3.22 0.79
N PRO A 31 11.06 -2.78 2.07
CA PRO A 31 10.34 -1.56 2.40
C PRO A 31 10.92 -0.35 1.65
N LEU A 32 10.06 0.51 1.09
CA LEU A 32 10.51 1.70 0.36
C LEU A 32 11.34 2.67 1.22
N CYS A 33 11.22 2.64 2.55
CA CYS A 33 12.09 3.39 3.45
C CYS A 33 13.56 2.92 3.44
N GLN A 34 13.84 1.77 2.83
CA GLN A 34 15.19 1.27 2.57
C GLN A 34 15.70 1.70 1.18
N VAL A 35 14.97 2.55 0.46
CA VAL A 35 15.43 3.17 -0.78
C VAL A 35 15.85 4.60 -0.48
N THR A 36 17.10 4.95 -0.80
CA THR A 36 17.61 6.30 -0.56
C THR A 36 18.22 6.91 -1.82
N GLY A 37 17.99 8.22 -1.98
CA GLY A 37 18.65 9.07 -2.96
C GLY A 37 19.73 9.97 -2.35
N ASN A 38 20.03 9.78 -1.06
CA ASN A 38 20.97 10.61 -0.30
C ASN A 38 22.31 9.89 -0.15
N PHE A 39 23.36 10.54 -0.65
CA PHE A 39 24.72 10.00 -0.61
C PHE A 39 25.28 9.90 0.81
N ASP A 40 24.93 10.83 1.70
CA ASP A 40 25.40 10.83 3.10
C ASP A 40 24.86 9.60 3.85
N ASP A 41 23.57 9.30 3.67
CA ASP A 41 22.95 8.11 4.24
C ASP A 41 23.57 6.82 3.66
N ALA A 42 23.72 6.76 2.32
CA ALA A 42 24.33 5.61 1.66
C ALA A 42 25.77 5.35 2.13
N TRP A 43 26.54 6.41 2.38
CA TRP A 43 27.87 6.31 2.96
C TRP A 43 27.82 5.70 4.37
N ILE A 44 26.95 6.21 5.24
CA ILE A 44 26.81 5.71 6.62
C ILE A 44 26.43 4.22 6.62
N TYR A 45 25.43 3.84 5.80
CA TYR A 45 25.00 2.44 5.69
C TYR A 45 26.13 1.54 5.19
N THR A 46 26.88 1.96 4.17
CA THR A 46 27.99 1.18 3.59
C THR A 46 29.15 1.04 4.59
N ALA A 47 29.53 2.13 5.26
CA ALA A 47 30.61 2.14 6.25
C ALA A 47 30.28 1.31 7.50
N SER A 48 29.00 1.18 7.87
CA SER A 48 28.60 0.44 9.07
C SER A 48 28.84 -1.08 8.97
N GLY A 49 28.60 -1.66 7.79
CA GLY A 49 28.52 -3.11 7.61
C GLY A 49 27.27 -3.77 8.19
N ASP A 50 26.35 -3.00 8.79
CA ASP A 50 25.08 -3.48 9.36
C ASP A 50 24.00 -3.69 8.28
N TYR A 51 24.24 -3.18 7.07
CA TYR A 51 23.34 -3.23 5.93
C TYR A 51 24.04 -3.79 4.69
N LEU A 52 23.26 -4.43 3.82
CA LEU A 52 23.64 -4.70 2.45
C LEU A 52 23.19 -3.53 1.58
N VAL A 53 24.14 -2.68 1.17
CA VAL A 53 23.85 -1.58 0.24
C VAL A 53 23.98 -2.08 -1.21
N ILE A 54 22.94 -1.85 -2.01
CA ILE A 54 22.89 -2.14 -3.45
C ILE A 54 22.92 -0.80 -4.19
N ALA A 55 24.01 -0.52 -4.90
CA ALA A 55 24.16 0.69 -5.72
C ALA A 55 23.47 0.50 -7.07
N VAL A 56 22.31 1.13 -7.25
CA VAL A 56 21.48 1.04 -8.45
C VAL A 56 21.89 2.14 -9.42
N GLY A 57 22.39 1.73 -10.59
CA GLY A 57 22.82 2.68 -11.63
C GLY A 57 24.28 3.09 -11.58
N GLU A 58 24.78 3.54 -12.74
CA GLU A 58 26.16 4.01 -12.87
C GLU A 58 26.49 5.17 -11.90
N PRO A 59 25.63 6.19 -11.73
CA PRO A 59 25.95 7.31 -10.85
C PRO A 59 26.14 6.91 -9.39
N ALA A 60 25.30 5.99 -8.87
CA ALA A 60 25.43 5.48 -7.50
C ALA A 60 26.70 4.64 -7.32
N ASN A 61 27.01 3.78 -8.31
CA ASN A 61 28.20 2.94 -8.31
C ASN A 61 29.49 3.77 -8.35
N ASN A 62 29.54 4.79 -9.22
CA ASN A 62 30.68 5.72 -9.27
C ASN A 62 30.81 6.53 -7.97
N ALA A 63 29.69 6.98 -7.40
CA ALA A 63 29.68 7.75 -6.16
C ALA A 63 30.23 6.97 -4.96
N LEU A 64 29.79 5.73 -4.76
CA LEU A 64 30.30 4.89 -3.67
C LEU A 64 31.73 4.40 -3.92
N TYR A 65 32.14 4.10 -5.15
CA TYR A 65 33.52 3.62 -5.40
C TYR A 65 34.58 4.72 -5.41
N TYR A 66 34.26 5.88 -5.99
CA TYR A 66 35.24 6.91 -6.29
C TYR A 66 34.84 8.29 -5.77
N ASN A 67 33.56 8.56 -5.53
CA ASN A 67 33.04 9.91 -5.29
C ASN A 67 33.65 10.97 -6.25
N PRO A 68 33.56 10.75 -7.58
CA PRO A 68 34.27 11.57 -8.58
C PRO A 68 33.73 13.00 -8.66
N CYS A 69 32.50 13.23 -8.20
CA CYS A 69 31.90 14.55 -8.11
C CYS A 69 32.34 15.36 -6.87
N GLY A 70 33.06 14.74 -5.93
CA GLY A 70 33.50 15.41 -4.71
C GLY A 70 32.35 15.80 -3.78
N TRP A 71 31.33 14.96 -3.69
CA TRP A 71 30.24 15.17 -2.76
C TRP A 71 30.76 15.09 -1.33
N ALA A 72 30.21 15.96 -0.47
CA ALA A 72 30.52 15.91 0.96
C ALA A 72 30.18 14.52 1.51
N ASN A 73 31.03 14.01 2.39
CA ASN A 73 30.86 12.71 3.03
C ASN A 73 31.14 12.83 4.54
N PRO A 74 30.57 11.94 5.38
CA PRO A 74 30.75 11.96 6.82
C PRO A 74 32.21 11.87 7.29
N ALA A 75 33.09 11.24 6.51
CA ALA A 75 34.51 11.08 6.85
C ALA A 75 35.34 12.35 6.56
N GLY A 76 34.79 13.31 5.80
CA GLY A 76 35.52 14.49 5.35
C GLY A 76 36.57 14.21 4.29
N ASP A 77 36.48 13.07 3.59
CA ASP A 77 37.43 12.67 2.56
C ASP A 77 37.35 13.56 1.32
N SER A 78 38.47 13.72 0.64
CA SER A 78 38.56 14.49 -0.61
C SER A 78 37.88 13.79 -1.78
N ALA A 79 37.46 14.57 -2.78
CA ALA A 79 36.94 14.06 -4.05
C ALA A 79 37.86 13.02 -4.70
N GLY A 80 37.27 12.02 -5.37
CA GLY A 80 38.03 10.96 -6.05
C GLY A 80 38.49 9.82 -5.14
N PHE A 81 38.07 9.82 -3.86
CA PHE A 81 38.38 8.78 -2.90
C PHE A 81 37.15 8.40 -2.07
N THR A 82 36.96 7.09 -1.87
CA THR A 82 36.11 6.51 -0.83
C THR A 82 36.84 5.29 -0.25
N PRO A 83 36.48 4.82 0.95
CA PRO A 83 37.04 3.58 1.49
C PRO A 83 36.36 2.32 0.95
N PHE A 84 35.36 2.44 0.06
CA PHE A 84 34.44 1.36 -0.27
C PHE A 84 34.91 0.48 -1.44
N ASP A 85 34.59 -0.82 -1.38
CA ASP A 85 34.90 -1.80 -2.43
C ASP A 85 33.68 -2.65 -2.80
N LEU A 86 33.77 -3.35 -3.93
CA LEU A 86 32.69 -4.16 -4.51
C LEU A 86 32.59 -5.54 -3.86
N ALA A 87 31.44 -5.84 -3.27
CA ALA A 87 31.12 -7.18 -2.83
C ALA A 87 31.08 -8.14 -4.03
N ALA A 88 31.63 -9.35 -3.87
CA ALA A 88 31.62 -10.36 -4.92
C ALA A 88 30.19 -10.91 -5.16
N GLY A 89 29.56 -10.46 -6.25
CA GLY A 89 28.27 -10.95 -6.73
C GLY A 89 27.07 -10.67 -5.80
N PRO A 90 25.89 -11.24 -6.12
CA PRO A 90 24.73 -11.20 -5.23
C PRO A 90 25.07 -11.78 -3.85
N ARG A 91 24.55 -11.17 -2.78
CA ARG A 91 24.83 -11.56 -1.39
C ARG A 91 23.54 -11.86 -0.64
N ASP A 92 23.51 -12.96 0.09
CA ASP A 92 22.45 -13.31 1.05
C ASP A 92 22.89 -13.08 2.50
N THR A 93 24.04 -12.46 2.72
CA THR A 93 24.64 -12.16 4.03
C THR A 93 25.31 -10.80 3.98
N LEU A 94 25.47 -10.16 5.14
CA LEU A 94 26.12 -8.85 5.23
C LEU A 94 27.60 -8.98 4.82
N PRO A 95 28.08 -8.18 3.86
CA PRO A 95 29.45 -8.29 3.37
C PRO A 95 30.48 -7.71 4.36
N GLY A 96 30.01 -7.01 5.40
CA GLY A 96 30.83 -6.30 6.38
C GLY A 96 31.03 -4.82 6.01
N PRO A 97 31.75 -4.07 6.85
CA PRO A 97 32.02 -2.65 6.64
C PRO A 97 32.70 -2.38 5.31
N ASP A 98 32.35 -1.27 4.67
CA ASP A 98 32.99 -0.74 3.47
C ASP A 98 32.73 -1.55 2.18
N TRP A 99 31.79 -2.50 2.20
CA TRP A 99 31.42 -3.30 1.03
C TRP A 99 29.99 -3.02 0.58
N TYR A 100 29.80 -2.86 -0.74
CA TYR A 100 28.47 -2.73 -1.34
C TYR A 100 28.33 -3.60 -2.59
N VAL A 101 27.10 -3.90 -3.00
CA VAL A 101 26.80 -4.66 -4.22
C VAL A 101 26.53 -3.71 -5.38
N ASN A 102 27.17 -3.97 -6.52
CA ASN A 102 26.98 -3.21 -7.75
C ASN A 102 25.76 -3.73 -8.52
N ALA A 103 24.79 -2.84 -8.74
CA ALA A 103 23.63 -3.05 -9.62
C ALA A 103 23.56 -2.00 -10.75
N ALA A 104 24.71 -1.55 -11.24
CA ALA A 104 24.81 -0.69 -12.42
C ALA A 104 24.84 -1.54 -13.70
N GLY A 105 23.88 -1.34 -14.59
CA GLY A 105 23.87 -1.87 -15.95
C GLY A 105 24.31 -0.85 -17.00
N GLN A 106 24.39 -1.25 -18.27
CA GLN A 106 24.64 -0.30 -19.39
C GLN A 106 23.42 0.59 -19.68
N THR A 107 22.24 0.19 -19.21
CA THR A 107 20.98 0.92 -19.35
C THR A 107 20.22 0.90 -18.03
N ALA A 108 19.30 1.85 -17.84
CA ALA A 108 18.44 1.88 -16.65
C ALA A 108 17.64 0.58 -16.47
N TYR A 109 17.20 -0.05 -17.57
CA TYR A 109 16.52 -1.35 -17.52
C TYR A 109 17.44 -2.46 -16.99
N GLN A 110 18.70 -2.49 -17.40
CA GLN A 110 19.67 -3.46 -16.87
C GLN A 110 20.00 -3.18 -15.40
N SER A 111 20.06 -1.91 -14.98
CA SER A 111 20.20 -1.54 -13.56
C SER A 111 19.00 -2.02 -12.73
N LEU A 112 17.78 -1.90 -13.26
CA LEU A 112 16.58 -2.45 -12.63
C LEU A 112 16.64 -3.97 -12.49
N GLU A 113 16.98 -4.70 -13.56
CA GLU A 113 17.12 -6.16 -13.51
C GLU A 113 18.17 -6.59 -12.48
N LEU A 114 19.34 -5.96 -12.46
CA LEU A 114 20.39 -6.23 -11.48
C LEU A 114 19.95 -5.93 -10.06
N ALA A 115 19.29 -4.78 -9.84
CA ALA A 115 18.80 -4.39 -8.53
C ALA A 115 17.76 -5.38 -8.00
N ALA A 116 16.79 -5.77 -8.83
CA ALA A 116 15.76 -6.74 -8.47
C ALA A 116 16.35 -8.12 -8.19
N VAL A 117 17.29 -8.60 -9.02
CA VAL A 117 17.95 -9.90 -8.80
C VAL A 117 18.80 -9.90 -7.54
N ASN A 118 19.58 -8.84 -7.30
CA ASN A 118 20.40 -8.72 -6.09
C ASN A 118 19.55 -8.62 -4.83
N ALA A 119 18.49 -7.81 -4.85
CA ALA A 119 17.54 -7.67 -3.76
C ALA A 119 16.79 -8.98 -3.46
N TYR A 120 16.30 -9.68 -4.48
CA TYR A 120 15.65 -10.96 -4.33
C TYR A 120 16.60 -12.02 -3.77
N TYR A 121 17.84 -12.06 -4.27
CA TYR A 121 18.84 -12.99 -3.76
C TYR A 121 19.17 -12.69 -2.30
N ALA A 122 19.23 -11.41 -1.91
CA ALA A 122 19.47 -11.01 -0.55
C ALA A 122 18.42 -11.53 0.43
N THR A 123 17.14 -11.44 0.06
CA THR A 123 16.03 -11.81 0.95
C THR A 123 15.62 -13.27 0.87
N THR A 124 16.01 -14.00 -0.19
CA THR A 124 15.64 -15.41 -0.39
C THR A 124 16.81 -16.39 -0.36
N GLY A 125 18.04 -15.92 -0.59
CA GLY A 125 19.23 -16.75 -0.73
C GLY A 125 19.29 -17.56 -2.03
N THR A 126 18.38 -17.30 -2.98
CA THR A 126 18.28 -18.01 -4.26
C THR A 126 18.13 -17.04 -5.41
N LEU A 127 18.68 -17.40 -6.58
CA LEU A 127 18.45 -16.61 -7.79
C LEU A 127 17.08 -16.94 -8.37
N LEU A 128 16.44 -15.95 -9.00
CA LEU A 128 15.18 -16.16 -9.70
C LEU A 128 15.34 -17.24 -10.78
N PRO A 129 14.55 -18.33 -10.74
CA PRO A 129 14.65 -19.41 -11.71
C PRO A 129 14.47 -18.88 -13.15
N GLY A 130 15.37 -19.27 -14.06
CA GLY A 130 15.29 -18.89 -15.47
C GLY A 130 15.78 -17.48 -15.80
N ILE A 131 16.19 -16.68 -14.81
CA ILE A 131 16.79 -15.36 -15.05
C ILE A 131 18.31 -15.48 -15.11
N THR A 132 18.90 -14.94 -16.18
CA THR A 132 20.34 -14.68 -16.26
C THR A 132 20.54 -13.17 -16.24
N PRO A 133 20.93 -12.56 -15.11
CA PRO A 133 21.08 -11.12 -15.04
C PRO A 133 22.17 -10.64 -16.01
N PRO A 134 22.06 -9.41 -16.53
CA PRO A 134 23.13 -8.81 -17.33
C PRO A 134 24.40 -8.67 -16.48
N SER A 135 25.57 -8.58 -17.13
CA SER A 135 26.81 -8.30 -16.40
C SER A 135 26.79 -6.85 -15.90
N PRO A 136 27.09 -6.61 -14.60
CA PRO A 136 27.21 -5.25 -14.09
C PRO A 136 28.40 -4.53 -14.75
N ILE A 137 28.29 -3.21 -14.92
CA ILE A 137 29.39 -2.37 -15.42
C ILE A 137 30.33 -1.98 -14.28
N SER A 138 31.62 -1.88 -14.55
CA SER A 138 32.61 -1.45 -13.56
C SER A 138 32.44 0.04 -13.22
N PRO A 139 32.72 0.46 -11.97
CA PRO A 139 32.71 1.87 -11.61
C PRO A 139 33.79 2.63 -12.39
N THR A 140 33.50 3.89 -12.73
CA THR A 140 34.41 4.78 -13.44
C THR A 140 34.63 6.09 -12.66
N MET A 141 35.75 6.76 -12.92
CA MET A 141 36.05 8.09 -12.36
C MET A 141 35.27 9.23 -13.05
N THR A 142 34.04 8.95 -13.49
CA THR A 142 33.19 9.92 -14.21
C THR A 142 32.15 10.48 -13.25
N CYS A 143 32.13 11.81 -13.10
CA CYS A 143 31.10 12.47 -12.30
C CYS A 143 29.74 12.44 -13.01
N ALA A 144 28.72 11.91 -12.31
CA ALA A 144 27.33 11.89 -12.73
C ALA A 144 26.42 11.87 -11.49
N GLY A 145 25.14 12.22 -11.67
CA GLY A 145 24.14 12.22 -10.59
C GLY A 145 24.15 13.46 -9.70
N SER A 146 23.58 13.33 -8.51
CA SER A 146 23.42 14.37 -7.49
C SER A 146 23.69 13.76 -6.10
N PRO A 147 24.29 14.51 -5.14
CA PRO A 147 24.48 14.04 -3.76
C PRO A 147 23.16 13.80 -3.03
N ASN A 148 22.11 14.46 -3.50
CA ASN A 148 20.75 14.30 -3.02
C ASN A 148 19.84 14.26 -4.23
N VAL A 149 19.28 13.09 -4.50
CA VAL A 149 18.11 12.95 -5.34
C VAL A 149 16.93 12.98 -4.41
N SER A 150 16.08 14.00 -4.54
CA SER A 150 14.83 14.01 -3.81
C SER A 150 14.08 12.73 -4.16
N CYS A 151 13.94 11.82 -3.19
CA CYS A 151 12.89 10.82 -3.23
C CYS A 151 11.61 11.63 -3.52
N PRO A 152 10.84 11.31 -4.56
CA PRO A 152 9.56 11.98 -4.82
C PRO A 152 8.66 12.04 -3.56
N CYS A 153 8.95 11.15 -2.62
CA CYS A 153 8.48 10.96 -1.26
C CYS A 153 8.64 12.17 -0.31
N VAL A 154 9.54 13.14 -0.56
CA VAL A 154 9.88 14.18 0.46
C VAL A 154 9.69 15.64 0.02
N GLY A 155 9.27 15.92 -1.22
CA GLY A 155 9.36 17.31 -1.74
C GLY A 155 8.28 17.79 -2.71
N LEU A 156 7.30 16.97 -3.08
CA LEU A 156 6.20 17.42 -3.91
C LEU A 156 4.95 17.61 -3.04
N SER A 157 4.33 18.79 -3.10
CA SER A 157 2.90 18.91 -2.80
C SER A 157 2.18 17.81 -3.59
N PRO A 158 1.37 16.95 -2.93
CA PRO A 158 1.13 15.61 -3.40
C PRO A 158 0.25 15.63 -4.64
N LEU A 159 0.83 15.31 -5.79
CA LEU A 159 0.13 14.46 -6.74
C LEU A 159 0.22 13.04 -6.18
N PRO A 160 -0.87 12.24 -6.23
CA PRO A 160 -0.96 10.99 -5.51
C PRO A 160 0.18 10.06 -5.96
N PRO A 161 1.05 9.60 -5.04
CA PRO A 161 2.18 8.76 -5.40
C PRO A 161 1.66 7.47 -6.03
N THR A 162 2.20 7.11 -7.20
CA THR A 162 2.14 5.75 -7.71
C THR A 162 3.12 4.93 -6.89
N GLY A 163 2.63 4.23 -5.87
CA GLY A 163 3.41 3.42 -4.96
C GLY A 163 2.50 2.58 -4.07
N ILE A 164 3.01 1.45 -3.59
CA ILE A 164 2.29 0.56 -2.67
C ILE A 164 2.12 1.30 -1.33
N TYR A 165 0.87 1.55 -0.96
CA TYR A 165 0.52 2.15 0.32
C TYR A 165 0.39 1.05 1.38
N TYR A 166 0.75 1.36 2.63
CA TYR A 166 0.58 0.47 3.78
C TYR A 166 -0.28 1.16 4.84
N GLY A 167 -1.28 0.45 5.35
CA GLY A 167 -2.24 0.97 6.32
C GLY A 167 -2.77 -0.06 7.29
N SER A 168 -3.67 0.37 8.15
CA SER A 168 -4.35 -0.46 9.14
C SER A 168 -5.79 0.01 9.29
N ASP A 169 -6.66 -0.89 9.72
CA ASP A 169 -8.08 -0.62 9.96
C ASP A 169 -8.57 -0.96 11.38
N LEU A 170 -7.71 -1.53 12.23
CA LEU A 170 -8.08 -1.93 13.58
C LEU A 170 -8.01 -0.80 14.61
N GLY A 171 -8.98 -0.80 15.52
CA GLY A 171 -9.09 0.14 16.64
C GLY A 171 -8.27 -0.18 17.88
N THR A 172 -7.26 -1.05 17.79
CA THR A 172 -6.48 -1.39 18.99
C THR A 172 -5.35 -0.39 19.20
N ASN A 173 -5.19 0.06 20.45
CA ASN A 173 -4.01 0.84 20.88
C ASN A 173 -2.75 -0.02 20.96
N ALA A 174 -2.83 -1.32 20.62
CA ALA A 174 -1.75 -2.29 20.66
C ALA A 174 -0.92 -2.28 19.36
N LEU A 175 -0.71 -1.10 18.79
CA LEU A 175 0.13 -0.95 17.61
C LEU A 175 1.61 -1.21 18.01
N PRO A 176 2.37 -2.06 17.29
CA PRO A 176 3.82 -1.99 17.30
C PRO A 176 4.25 -0.55 16.92
N PRO A 177 5.43 -0.07 17.34
CA PRO A 177 5.64 1.33 17.62
C PRO A 177 5.28 2.19 16.40
N ILE A 178 4.26 3.04 16.60
CA ILE A 178 3.66 4.13 15.79
C ILE A 178 4.69 5.05 15.06
N ASN A 179 5.97 4.78 15.26
CA ASN A 179 7.14 5.54 14.88
C ASN A 179 8.05 4.73 13.91
N SER A 180 7.78 3.43 13.68
CA SER A 180 8.58 2.60 12.79
C SER A 180 7.88 2.40 11.44
N CYS A 181 8.40 3.08 10.41
CA CYS A 181 8.35 2.65 9.00
C CYS A 181 7.17 3.09 8.10
N GLY A 182 6.64 4.30 8.22
CA GLY A 182 5.98 4.94 7.07
C GLY A 182 4.58 4.40 6.72
N MET A 183 3.75 4.17 7.74
CA MET A 183 2.31 3.99 7.52
C MET A 183 1.76 5.19 6.76
N SER A 184 1.33 4.96 5.53
CA SER A 184 0.94 6.00 4.57
C SER A 184 -0.56 6.13 4.41
N PHE A 185 -1.35 5.25 5.03
CA PHE A 185 -2.77 5.48 5.27
C PHE A 185 -3.34 4.76 6.49
N TYR A 186 -4.54 5.16 6.93
CA TYR A 186 -5.32 4.52 7.99
C TYR A 186 -6.81 4.54 7.60
N ILE A 187 -7.54 3.44 7.82
CA ILE A 187 -8.99 3.38 7.58
C ILE A 187 -9.72 2.96 8.86
N GLY A 188 -10.20 3.91 9.65
CA GLY A 188 -10.83 3.59 10.93
C GLY A 188 -12.35 3.42 10.84
N GLN A 189 -12.89 2.41 11.52
CA GLN A 189 -14.33 2.23 11.67
C GLN A 189 -14.93 3.32 12.56
N MET A 190 -15.68 4.24 11.95
CA MET A 190 -16.30 5.38 12.62
C MET A 190 -17.57 5.02 13.40
N GLY A 191 -18.24 3.94 12.98
CA GLY A 191 -19.54 3.49 13.51
C GLY A 191 -20.24 2.53 12.55
N GLY A 192 -21.58 2.48 12.62
CA GLY A 192 -22.41 1.70 11.72
C GLY A 192 -23.91 1.91 11.93
N GLY A 193 -24.73 1.47 10.98
CA GLY A 193 -26.18 1.70 11.01
C GLY A 193 -26.56 3.17 10.82
N THR A 194 -27.61 3.65 11.51
CA THR A 194 -28.21 4.98 11.30
C THR A 194 -27.82 6.04 12.33
N ALA A 195 -26.96 5.72 13.29
CA ALA A 195 -26.52 6.67 14.30
C ALA A 195 -25.09 6.38 14.76
N ILE A 196 -24.42 7.43 15.23
CA ILE A 196 -23.03 7.37 15.69
C ILE A 196 -23.02 6.82 17.12
N GLY A 197 -22.20 5.79 17.37
CA GLY A 197 -21.94 5.29 18.73
C GLY A 197 -23.12 4.67 19.48
N THR A 198 -24.21 4.31 18.80
CA THR A 198 -25.36 3.69 19.45
C THR A 198 -25.29 2.17 19.40
N SER A 199 -25.45 1.53 20.56
CA SER A 199 -26.11 0.23 20.62
C SER A 199 -27.51 0.41 20.03
N SER A 200 -27.77 -0.22 18.89
CA SER A 200 -29.11 -0.27 18.34
C SER A 200 -30.08 -0.88 19.38
N PRO A 201 -31.35 -0.46 19.46
CA PRO A 201 -32.40 -1.18 20.20
C PRO A 201 -32.49 -2.68 19.86
N CYS A 202 -31.87 -3.08 18.76
CA CYS A 202 -31.79 -4.45 18.24
C CYS A 202 -30.58 -5.25 18.73
N GLY A 203 -29.81 -4.71 19.67
CA GLY A 203 -28.71 -5.42 20.34
C GLY A 203 -27.38 -5.44 19.59
N TYR A 204 -27.28 -4.80 18.42
CA TYR A 204 -25.97 -4.58 17.78
C TYR A 204 -25.29 -3.36 18.39
N THR A 205 -24.22 -3.60 19.14
CA THR A 205 -23.33 -2.53 19.59
C THR A 205 -22.18 -2.46 18.59
N ILE A 206 -22.27 -1.51 17.67
CA ILE A 206 -21.18 -1.21 16.76
C ILE A 206 -20.31 -0.20 17.51
N PHE A 207 -19.23 -0.69 18.13
CA PHE A 207 -18.24 0.19 18.71
C PHE A 207 -17.50 0.88 17.57
N GLY A 208 -17.45 2.22 17.60
CA GLY A 208 -16.50 2.94 16.76
C GLY A 208 -15.10 2.51 17.18
N ASN A 209 -14.42 1.79 16.29
CA ASN A 209 -13.06 1.31 16.49
C ASN A 209 -12.06 2.28 15.82
N PHE A 210 -12.42 3.55 15.70
CA PHE A 210 -11.52 4.56 15.17
C PHE A 210 -10.40 4.87 16.18
N SER A 211 -9.16 4.63 15.80
CA SER A 211 -7.97 4.91 16.61
C SER A 211 -7.37 6.25 16.20
N SER A 212 -7.60 7.29 17.00
CA SER A 212 -6.93 8.60 16.82
C SER A 212 -5.41 8.49 16.81
N LEU A 213 -4.86 7.51 17.54
CA LEU A 213 -3.42 7.28 17.59
C LEU A 213 -2.87 6.72 16.26
N ALA A 214 -3.58 5.76 15.66
CA ALA A 214 -3.26 5.24 14.32
C ALA A 214 -3.42 6.34 13.27
N ALA A 215 -4.54 7.07 13.32
CA ALA A 215 -4.79 8.18 12.41
C ALA A 215 -3.68 9.24 12.48
N GLN A 216 -3.27 9.64 13.68
CA GLN A 216 -2.18 10.60 13.87
C GLN A 216 -0.83 10.08 13.35
N ALA A 217 -0.56 8.77 13.47
CA ALA A 217 0.65 8.18 12.89
C ALA A 217 0.65 8.25 11.35
N ALA A 218 -0.48 7.97 10.69
CA ALA A 218 -0.60 8.16 9.24
C ALA A 218 -0.38 9.64 8.88
N LEU A 219 -1.01 10.57 9.59
CA LEU A 219 -0.86 12.01 9.36
C LEU A 219 0.58 12.50 9.56
N ASN A 220 1.28 12.01 10.59
CA ASN A 220 2.69 12.34 10.86
C ASN A 220 3.61 11.88 9.72
N ASN A 221 3.20 10.87 8.94
CA ASN A 221 3.88 10.41 7.74
C ASN A 221 3.30 11.03 6.46
N HIS A 222 2.55 12.14 6.57
CA HIS A 222 1.87 12.80 5.44
C HIS A 222 0.90 11.88 4.67
N GLY A 223 0.39 10.86 5.34
CA GLY A 223 -0.51 9.85 4.79
C GLY A 223 -1.98 10.26 4.74
N ALA A 224 -2.79 9.33 4.23
CA ALA A 224 -4.22 9.50 4.06
C ALA A 224 -5.00 8.81 5.20
N VAL A 225 -6.00 9.48 5.75
CA VAL A 225 -6.88 8.94 6.79
C VAL A 225 -8.30 8.92 6.28
N TYR A 226 -8.87 7.73 6.24
CA TYR A 226 -10.23 7.44 5.78
C TYR A 226 -11.11 6.98 6.94
N GLY A 227 -12.42 7.10 6.74
CA GLY A 227 -13.41 6.49 7.62
C GLY A 227 -14.10 5.31 6.94
N SER A 228 -14.31 4.23 7.69
CA SER A 228 -15.22 3.15 7.31
C SER A 228 -16.48 3.16 8.18
N TRP A 229 -17.58 2.63 7.62
CA TRP A 229 -18.89 2.58 8.23
C TRP A 229 -19.50 1.20 8.05
N PHE A 230 -19.77 0.50 9.16
CA PHE A 230 -20.35 -0.83 9.13
C PHE A 230 -21.80 -0.77 8.61
N LEU A 231 -22.01 -1.28 7.40
CA LEU A 231 -23.31 -1.27 6.76
C LEU A 231 -24.18 -2.40 7.32
N LEU A 232 -25.38 -2.01 7.76
CA LEU A 232 -26.43 -2.93 8.12
C LEU A 232 -27.29 -3.21 6.90
N GLY A 233 -27.46 -4.48 6.57
CA GLY A 233 -28.40 -4.89 5.53
C GLY A 233 -29.86 -4.58 5.86
N PRO A 234 -30.78 -4.86 4.93
CA PRO A 234 -32.21 -4.61 5.07
C PRO A 234 -32.88 -5.59 6.04
N ARG A 235 -32.17 -6.56 6.62
CA ARG A 235 -32.73 -7.45 7.64
C ARG A 235 -31.62 -7.97 8.54
N PHE A 236 -31.33 -7.26 9.62
CA PHE A 236 -30.33 -7.68 10.61
C PHE A 236 -31.02 -8.39 11.79
N ALA A 237 -30.27 -9.25 12.48
CA ALA A 237 -30.76 -10.24 13.45
C ALA A 237 -31.78 -9.68 14.48
N ASN A 238 -32.72 -10.55 14.90
CA ASN A 238 -33.79 -10.32 15.91
C ASN A 238 -35.06 -9.56 15.45
N ASP A 239 -35.52 -9.75 14.20
CA ASP A 239 -36.81 -9.20 13.71
C ASP A 239 -36.93 -7.67 13.76
N CYS A 240 -35.81 -6.96 13.90
CA CYS A 240 -35.80 -5.53 13.69
C CYS A 240 -36.02 -5.25 12.21
N ALA A 241 -37.10 -4.51 11.92
CA ALA A 241 -37.50 -4.16 10.57
C ALA A 241 -36.44 -3.26 9.91
N GLY A 242 -35.45 -3.87 9.26
CA GLY A 242 -34.89 -3.30 8.05
C GLY A 242 -35.90 -3.53 6.91
N ALA A 243 -35.83 -2.69 5.90
CA ALA A 243 -36.74 -2.61 4.77
C ALA A 243 -37.40 -3.91 4.26
N ALA A 244 -38.71 -3.84 3.96
CA ALA A 244 -39.45 -4.93 3.32
C ALA A 244 -39.60 -4.73 1.80
N THR A 245 -39.34 -3.52 1.31
CA THR A 245 -39.43 -3.16 -0.12
C THR A 245 -38.12 -2.57 -0.62
N LEU A 246 -37.91 -2.57 -1.94
CA LEU A 246 -36.72 -1.97 -2.56
C LEU A 246 -36.57 -0.48 -2.22
N ALA A 247 -37.67 0.27 -2.20
CA ALA A 247 -37.66 1.70 -1.87
C ALA A 247 -37.26 1.94 -0.41
N GLU A 248 -37.83 1.17 0.52
CA GLU A 248 -37.43 1.24 1.93
C GLU A 248 -35.97 0.85 2.13
N ALA A 249 -35.45 -0.11 1.34
CA ALA A 249 -34.07 -0.58 1.44
C ALA A 249 -33.10 0.48 0.93
N GLU A 250 -33.45 1.14 -0.17
CA GLU A 250 -32.70 2.29 -0.66
C GLU A 250 -32.69 3.44 0.36
N ASP A 251 -33.86 3.79 0.92
CA ASP A 251 -33.97 4.81 1.96
C ASP A 251 -33.18 4.43 3.24
N TRP A 252 -33.10 3.13 3.55
CA TRP A 252 -32.25 2.63 4.63
C TRP A 252 -30.77 2.88 4.35
N GLY A 253 -30.30 2.61 3.14
CA GLY A 253 -28.94 2.95 2.70
C GLY A 253 -28.65 4.45 2.81
N VAL A 254 -29.60 5.30 2.39
CA VAL A 254 -29.51 6.77 2.48
C VAL A 254 -29.33 7.23 3.93
N GLN A 255 -30.08 6.66 4.88
CA GLN A 255 -29.96 7.00 6.31
C GLN A 255 -28.59 6.65 6.88
N GLN A 256 -28.03 5.49 6.50
CA GLN A 256 -26.69 5.09 6.92
C GLN A 256 -25.61 6.00 6.34
N ALA A 257 -25.74 6.42 5.09
CA ALA A 257 -24.81 7.38 4.47
C ALA A 257 -24.82 8.75 5.18
N ASN A 258 -25.99 9.25 5.55
CA ASN A 258 -26.11 10.49 6.33
C ASN A 258 -25.37 10.38 7.67
N ALA A 259 -25.52 9.25 8.37
CA ALA A 259 -24.84 8.99 9.63
C ALA A 259 -23.32 8.88 9.45
N ALA A 260 -22.87 8.18 8.40
CA ALA A 260 -21.46 8.03 8.08
C ALA A 260 -20.78 9.37 7.79
N VAL A 261 -21.38 10.24 6.96
CA VAL A 261 -20.83 11.56 6.64
C VAL A 261 -20.86 12.48 7.86
N ALA A 262 -21.90 12.41 8.70
CA ALA A 262 -21.90 13.14 9.97
C ALA A 262 -20.75 12.70 10.88
N ALA A 263 -20.42 11.39 10.90
CA ALA A 263 -19.32 10.85 11.67
C ALA A 263 -17.95 11.32 11.19
N VAL A 264 -17.75 11.51 9.88
CA VAL A 264 -16.52 12.11 9.34
C VAL A 264 -16.24 13.46 10.02
N GLY A 265 -17.27 14.28 10.24
CA GLY A 265 -17.13 15.56 10.93
C GLY A 265 -16.80 15.49 12.43
N HIS A 266 -16.85 14.30 13.05
CA HIS A 266 -16.49 14.09 14.46
C HIS A 266 -15.02 13.69 14.65
N TYR A 267 -14.36 13.12 13.64
CA TYR A 267 -12.97 12.70 13.71
C TYR A 267 -12.09 13.69 12.94
N ALA A 268 -11.41 14.58 13.66
CA ALA A 268 -10.61 15.65 13.08
C ALA A 268 -9.39 15.13 12.29
N GLU A 269 -8.98 13.89 12.53
CA GLU A 269 -7.86 13.23 11.88
C GLU A 269 -8.21 12.73 10.47
N ILE A 270 -9.49 12.55 10.14
CA ILE A 270 -9.92 12.14 8.80
C ILE A 270 -9.66 13.29 7.83
N ASN A 271 -8.69 13.10 6.93
CA ASN A 271 -8.29 14.12 5.95
C ASN A 271 -8.76 13.80 4.52
N ARG A 272 -9.48 12.69 4.32
CA ARG A 272 -10.03 12.27 3.02
C ARG A 272 -11.54 12.21 3.03
N LEU A 273 -12.13 12.54 1.88
CA LEU A 273 -13.59 12.53 1.67
C LEU A 273 -14.12 11.17 1.20
N THR A 274 -13.26 10.17 1.06
CA THR A 274 -13.72 8.81 0.74
C THR A 274 -14.25 8.14 2.00
N VAL A 275 -15.48 7.65 1.94
CA VAL A 275 -16.14 6.93 3.05
C VAL A 275 -16.44 5.51 2.59
N PHE A 276 -15.87 4.52 3.28
CA PHE A 276 -16.04 3.11 2.95
C PHE A 276 -17.27 2.53 3.64
N GLY A 277 -18.21 1.99 2.87
CA GLY A 277 -19.27 1.14 3.40
C GLY A 277 -18.75 -0.28 3.58
N ASP A 278 -18.71 -0.76 4.81
CA ASP A 278 -18.23 -2.08 5.18
C ASP A 278 -19.38 -3.12 5.06
N VAL A 279 -19.23 -4.02 4.08
CA VAL A 279 -20.21 -5.03 3.66
C VAL A 279 -19.66 -6.41 3.98
N GLU A 280 -19.95 -6.88 5.19
CA GLU A 280 -19.50 -8.17 5.70
C GLU A 280 -20.65 -9.10 6.08
N PRO A 281 -20.42 -10.43 6.17
CA PRO A 281 -21.44 -11.38 6.57
C PRO A 281 -22.05 -11.08 7.95
N GLY A 282 -23.32 -11.43 8.13
CA GLY A 282 -23.97 -11.45 9.46
C GLY A 282 -25.13 -10.46 9.66
N SER A 283 -25.29 -9.46 8.80
CA SER A 283 -26.36 -8.43 8.92
C SER A 283 -27.26 -8.30 7.67
N TRP A 284 -27.15 -9.23 6.71
CA TRP A 284 -27.77 -9.13 5.38
C TRP A 284 -28.93 -10.10 5.16
N SER A 285 -29.86 -9.72 4.28
CA SER A 285 -31.01 -10.55 3.89
C SER A 285 -30.58 -11.64 2.90
N VAL A 286 -31.36 -12.72 2.81
CA VAL A 286 -31.25 -13.68 1.68
C VAL A 286 -31.78 -13.10 0.37
N ASP A 287 -32.57 -12.02 0.44
CA ASP A 287 -33.02 -11.29 -0.73
C ASP A 287 -31.94 -10.33 -1.20
N ILE A 288 -31.20 -10.77 -2.22
CA ILE A 288 -30.09 -10.02 -2.84
C ILE A 288 -30.57 -8.66 -3.37
N ALA A 289 -31.80 -8.55 -3.89
CA ALA A 289 -32.28 -7.30 -4.47
C ALA A 289 -32.46 -6.21 -3.40
N LEU A 290 -32.93 -6.59 -2.21
CA LEU A 290 -32.99 -5.67 -1.07
C LEU A 290 -31.58 -5.25 -0.62
N ASN A 291 -30.62 -6.18 -0.56
CA ASN A 291 -29.24 -5.87 -0.18
C ASN A 291 -28.61 -4.86 -1.16
N GLN A 292 -28.76 -5.10 -2.46
CA GLN A 292 -28.29 -4.21 -3.52
C GLN A 292 -28.92 -2.81 -3.42
N ALA A 293 -30.21 -2.72 -3.06
CA ALA A 293 -30.89 -1.45 -2.87
C ALA A 293 -30.31 -0.65 -1.69
N VAL A 294 -29.99 -1.29 -0.57
CA VAL A 294 -29.29 -0.64 0.55
C VAL A 294 -27.95 -0.07 0.11
N ILE A 295 -27.12 -0.88 -0.57
CA ILE A 295 -25.79 -0.46 -1.01
C ILE A 295 -25.89 0.68 -2.03
N SER A 296 -26.84 0.60 -2.97
CA SER A 296 -27.09 1.65 -3.95
C SER A 296 -27.51 2.97 -3.31
N GLY A 297 -28.43 2.91 -2.33
CA GLY A 297 -28.88 4.08 -1.57
C GLY A 297 -27.75 4.73 -0.79
N PHE A 298 -26.89 3.93 -0.17
CA PHE A 298 -25.68 4.41 0.51
C PHE A 298 -24.73 5.13 -0.45
N ILE A 299 -24.32 4.47 -1.55
CA ILE A 299 -23.40 5.02 -2.55
C ILE A 299 -23.92 6.35 -3.13
N ARG A 300 -25.19 6.36 -3.56
CA ARG A 300 -25.84 7.54 -4.14
C ARG A 300 -25.86 8.71 -3.16
N GLN A 301 -26.15 8.44 -1.89
CA GLN A 301 -26.23 9.49 -0.88
C GLN A 301 -24.85 10.03 -0.47
N ILE A 302 -23.82 9.18 -0.33
CA ILE A 302 -22.44 9.64 -0.10
C ILE A 302 -22.01 10.62 -1.20
N GLN A 303 -22.27 10.29 -2.47
CA GLN A 303 -22.00 11.17 -3.61
C GLN A 303 -22.80 12.47 -3.54
N ALA A 304 -24.10 12.40 -3.22
CA ALA A 304 -24.96 13.57 -3.11
C ALA A 304 -24.53 14.54 -2.00
N LEU A 305 -23.86 14.03 -0.95
CA LEU A 305 -23.29 14.81 0.14
C LEU A 305 -21.88 15.35 -0.16
N GLY A 306 -21.38 15.17 -1.39
CA GLY A 306 -20.07 15.68 -1.83
C GLY A 306 -18.88 14.84 -1.35
N CYS A 307 -19.13 13.65 -0.82
CA CYS A 307 -18.11 12.67 -0.44
C CYS A 307 -17.92 11.64 -1.56
N ARG A 308 -16.80 10.90 -1.52
CA ARG A 308 -16.53 9.81 -2.47
C ARG A 308 -16.94 8.47 -1.86
N PRO A 309 -17.75 7.65 -2.53
CA PRO A 309 -18.13 6.34 -2.01
C PRO A 309 -16.99 5.34 -2.16
N GLY A 310 -16.71 4.60 -1.09
CA GLY A 310 -15.93 3.37 -1.11
C GLY A 310 -16.78 2.20 -0.63
N ILE A 311 -16.43 0.98 -1.02
CA ILE A 311 -17.02 -0.26 -0.52
C ILE A 311 -15.90 -1.18 -0.06
N TYR A 312 -16.04 -1.67 1.17
CA TYR A 312 -15.22 -2.74 1.72
C TYR A 312 -16.00 -4.05 1.75
N SER A 313 -15.42 -5.14 1.25
CA SER A 313 -15.97 -6.49 1.40
C SER A 313 -14.96 -7.55 0.97
N GLY A 314 -15.09 -8.78 1.44
CA GLY A 314 -14.40 -9.94 0.85
C GLY A 314 -15.12 -10.44 -0.42
N PRO A 315 -14.42 -10.99 -1.43
CA PRO A 315 -15.05 -11.42 -2.69
C PRO A 315 -16.19 -12.44 -2.48
N CYS A 316 -16.04 -13.34 -1.51
CA CYS A 316 -17.06 -14.34 -1.16
C CYS A 316 -18.30 -13.68 -0.53
N ALA A 317 -18.08 -12.79 0.44
CA ALA A 317 -19.14 -12.05 1.10
C ALA A 317 -19.90 -11.18 0.09
N TRP A 318 -19.18 -10.51 -0.81
CA TRP A 318 -19.79 -9.72 -1.88
C TRP A 318 -20.69 -10.56 -2.80
N GLN A 319 -20.20 -11.72 -3.25
CA GLN A 319 -20.99 -12.64 -4.08
C GLN A 319 -22.22 -13.16 -3.33
N GLU A 320 -22.08 -13.53 -2.06
CA GLU A 320 -23.16 -14.05 -1.22
C GLU A 320 -24.24 -12.98 -0.96
N ILE A 321 -23.82 -11.77 -0.56
CA ILE A 321 -24.70 -10.69 -0.14
C ILE A 321 -25.36 -10.02 -1.34
N THR A 322 -24.60 -9.81 -2.43
CA THR A 322 -25.03 -8.94 -3.54
C THR A 322 -25.21 -9.67 -4.85
N GLY A 323 -24.89 -10.97 -4.94
CA GLY A 323 -24.89 -11.67 -6.22
C GLY A 323 -23.83 -11.13 -7.19
N SER A 324 -22.73 -10.56 -6.67
CA SER A 324 -21.72 -9.81 -7.44
C SER A 324 -22.28 -8.58 -8.15
N MET A 325 -22.97 -7.73 -7.39
CA MET A 325 -23.43 -6.45 -7.87
C MET A 325 -22.28 -5.64 -8.50
N ALA A 326 -22.53 -5.09 -9.68
CA ALA A 326 -21.61 -4.15 -10.31
C ALA A 326 -21.64 -2.81 -9.57
N LEU A 327 -20.46 -2.26 -9.26
CA LEU A 327 -20.33 -0.95 -8.64
C LEU A 327 -20.29 0.16 -9.71
N PRO A 328 -20.96 1.31 -9.49
CA PRO A 328 -20.83 2.46 -10.36
C PRO A 328 -19.37 2.94 -10.51
N CYS A 329 -19.05 3.53 -11.67
CA CYS A 329 -17.75 4.16 -11.89
C CYS A 329 -17.44 5.21 -10.80
N GLY A 330 -16.19 5.22 -10.33
CA GLY A 330 -15.70 6.15 -9.32
C GLY A 330 -15.86 5.69 -7.88
N VAL A 331 -16.61 4.61 -7.64
CA VAL A 331 -16.63 3.90 -6.34
C VAL A 331 -15.27 3.23 -6.13
N VAL A 332 -14.70 3.44 -4.94
CA VAL A 332 -13.43 2.85 -4.51
C VAL A 332 -13.69 1.46 -3.94
N VAL A 333 -12.81 0.49 -4.19
CA VAL A 333 -12.96 -0.87 -3.65
C VAL A 333 -11.86 -1.16 -2.65
N TRP A 334 -12.24 -1.66 -1.48
CA TRP A 334 -11.36 -2.23 -0.47
C TRP A 334 -11.73 -3.69 -0.31
N THR A 335 -10.82 -4.59 -0.68
CA THR A 335 -11.06 -6.02 -0.78
C THR A 335 -10.39 -6.74 0.38
N ALA A 336 -11.16 -7.52 1.12
CA ALA A 336 -10.60 -8.45 2.10
C ALA A 336 -10.14 -9.75 1.44
N GLU A 337 -8.89 -10.16 1.67
CA GLU A 337 -8.44 -11.52 1.40
C GLU A 337 -8.41 -12.31 2.72
N PHE A 338 -9.49 -13.03 2.98
CA PHE A 338 -9.56 -13.97 4.09
C PHE A 338 -8.79 -15.25 3.71
N ASN A 339 -7.69 -15.54 4.41
CA ASN A 339 -7.00 -16.82 4.28
C ASN A 339 -7.88 -17.95 4.84
N TYR A 340 -8.71 -18.54 3.99
CA TYR A 340 -9.45 -19.74 4.33
C TYR A 340 -8.51 -20.96 4.26
N ALA A 341 -8.56 -21.83 5.27
CA ALA A 341 -7.79 -23.09 5.30
C ALA A 341 -8.07 -24.04 4.11
N SER A 342 -9.10 -23.75 3.32
CA SER A 342 -9.39 -24.34 2.02
C SER A 342 -9.86 -23.22 1.08
N PRO A 343 -9.31 -23.08 -0.14
CA PRO A 343 -9.74 -22.05 -1.08
C PRO A 343 -11.25 -22.21 -1.34
N PRO A 344 -12.08 -21.19 -1.04
CA PRO A 344 -13.50 -21.26 -1.32
C PRO A 344 -13.73 -21.36 -2.84
N ALA A 345 -14.83 -22.02 -3.25
CA ALA A 345 -15.21 -22.18 -4.66
C ALA A 345 -15.68 -20.88 -5.36
N CYS A 346 -15.30 -19.73 -4.81
CA CYS A 346 -15.76 -18.41 -5.20
C CYS A 346 -14.85 -17.80 -6.29
N PRO A 347 -15.37 -16.87 -7.09
CA PRO A 347 -14.54 -16.15 -8.06
C PRO A 347 -13.40 -15.43 -7.32
N PRO A 348 -12.17 -15.51 -7.83
CA PRO A 348 -10.99 -15.06 -7.08
C PRO A 348 -10.88 -13.55 -6.87
N ARG A 349 -11.73 -12.71 -7.50
CA ARG A 349 -11.64 -11.23 -7.47
C ARG A 349 -13.01 -10.56 -7.68
N PHE A 350 -13.17 -9.34 -7.14
CA PHE A 350 -14.20 -8.40 -7.58
C PHE A 350 -14.04 -8.15 -9.07
N ILE A 351 -15.08 -8.33 -9.87
CA ILE A 351 -15.07 -8.03 -11.31
C ILE A 351 -15.88 -6.75 -11.53
N PRO A 352 -15.25 -5.56 -11.62
CA PRO A 352 -15.79 -4.49 -12.44
C PRO A 352 -15.80 -4.98 -13.90
N GLU A 353 -16.94 -4.93 -14.60
CA GLU A 353 -16.96 -5.42 -15.98
C GLU A 353 -16.00 -4.62 -16.89
N PRO A 354 -15.15 -5.28 -17.70
CA PRO A 354 -13.97 -4.64 -18.30
C PRO A 354 -14.17 -4.07 -19.72
N ASP A 355 -15.38 -4.07 -20.30
CA ASP A 355 -15.58 -3.59 -21.69
C ASP A 355 -16.94 -2.88 -21.86
N ALA A 356 -17.06 -1.57 -21.63
CA ALA A 356 -16.79 -0.60 -22.71
C ALA A 356 -15.32 -0.64 -23.18
N PRO A 357 -15.08 -0.73 -24.49
CA PRO A 357 -14.07 -1.61 -25.08
C PRO A 357 -12.62 -1.18 -24.83
N CYS A 358 -11.75 -2.14 -24.50
CA CYS A 358 -10.41 -2.29 -25.10
C CYS A 358 -9.83 -3.72 -24.88
N PRO A 359 -9.05 -4.27 -25.85
CA PRO A 359 -9.01 -5.70 -26.12
C PRO A 359 -7.92 -6.51 -25.40
N SER A 360 -8.23 -7.81 -25.25
CA SER A 360 -7.36 -9.00 -25.16
C SER A 360 -7.12 -9.62 -23.77
N SER A 361 -6.88 -10.94 -23.83
CA SER A 361 -6.93 -11.94 -22.75
C SER A 361 -5.82 -11.78 -21.70
N TYR A 362 -6.24 -11.65 -20.43
CA TYR A 362 -5.41 -11.32 -19.27
C TYR A 362 -4.81 -12.56 -18.56
N GLU A 363 -3.47 -12.56 -18.45
CA GLU A 363 -2.68 -13.15 -17.36
C GLU A 363 -2.41 -12.04 -16.32
N GLY A 364 -2.13 -12.40 -15.05
CA GLY A 364 -2.01 -11.48 -13.90
C GLY A 364 -1.13 -10.21 -14.04
N PRO A 365 -1.09 -9.39 -12.98
CA PRO A 365 -1.28 -7.94 -13.01
C PRO A 365 -0.37 -7.18 -13.99
N GLN A 366 -0.92 -6.91 -15.17
CA GLN A 366 -0.64 -5.72 -15.97
C GLN A 366 -1.84 -4.77 -15.78
N GLY A 367 -1.76 -3.46 -15.55
CA GLY A 367 -0.71 -2.45 -15.48
C GLY A 367 -1.42 -1.08 -15.45
N PHE A 368 -0.77 -0.06 -14.89
CA PHE A 368 -1.26 1.33 -14.79
C PHE A 368 -1.64 1.92 -16.16
N GLY A 369 -2.84 2.52 -16.27
CA GLY A 369 -3.37 3.15 -17.49
C GLY A 369 -4.87 3.51 -17.50
N GLY A 370 -5.62 3.18 -16.43
CA GLY A 370 -7.07 3.45 -16.30
C GLY A 370 -7.65 2.93 -14.98
N ILE A 371 -7.05 3.33 -13.86
CA ILE A 371 -7.00 2.57 -12.60
C ILE A 371 -8.21 2.83 -11.70
N LEU A 372 -8.82 1.76 -11.19
CA LEU A 372 -9.65 1.81 -9.98
C LEU A 372 -8.75 1.69 -8.74
N PRO A 373 -8.86 2.59 -7.75
CA PRO A 373 -8.14 2.42 -6.49
C PRO A 373 -8.67 1.18 -5.77
N ASN A 374 -7.80 0.19 -5.62
CA ASN A 374 -8.06 -1.05 -4.91
C ASN A 374 -7.15 -1.13 -3.68
N ILE A 375 -7.75 -1.36 -2.52
CA ILE A 375 -7.10 -1.59 -1.23
C ILE A 375 -7.28 -3.08 -0.88
N TRP A 376 -6.29 -3.72 -0.29
CA TRP A 376 -6.26 -5.14 0.03
C TRP A 376 -5.97 -5.32 1.51
N GLN A 377 -6.82 -6.06 2.21
CA GLN A 377 -6.62 -6.41 3.61
C GLN A 377 -6.13 -7.86 3.72
N TYR A 378 -5.09 -8.10 4.52
CA TYR A 378 -4.53 -9.44 4.73
C TYR A 378 -4.86 -9.99 6.11
N TYR A 379 -5.80 -10.94 6.17
CA TYR A 379 -6.23 -11.55 7.43
C TYR A 379 -5.53 -12.90 7.67
N ALA A 380 -4.38 -12.90 8.35
CA ALA A 380 -3.67 -14.12 8.78
C ALA A 380 -3.42 -14.16 10.30
N SER A 381 -4.50 -14.29 11.07
CA SER A 381 -4.47 -14.83 12.45
C SER A 381 -3.68 -14.13 13.59
N ASP A 382 -3.01 -12.99 13.43
CA ASP A 382 -2.32 -12.32 14.56
C ASP A 382 -2.67 -10.82 14.69
N THR A 383 -3.61 -10.48 15.57
CA THR A 383 -3.84 -9.21 16.33
C THR A 383 -3.76 -7.81 15.66
N VAL A 384 -3.19 -7.67 14.47
CA VAL A 384 -3.05 -6.43 13.70
C VAL A 384 -3.35 -6.78 12.25
N ASP A 385 -4.35 -6.11 11.70
CA ASP A 385 -4.78 -6.27 10.31
C ASP A 385 -4.12 -5.18 9.46
N TRP A 386 -3.57 -5.61 8.34
CA TRP A 386 -2.72 -4.79 7.48
C TRP A 386 -3.35 -4.64 6.12
N ASP A 387 -3.45 -3.38 5.70
CA ASP A 387 -3.96 -3.01 4.40
C ASP A 387 -2.83 -2.59 3.46
N ILE A 388 -2.99 -2.94 2.19
CA ILE A 388 -2.08 -2.60 1.10
C ILE A 388 -2.89 -2.01 -0.05
N ALA A 389 -2.48 -0.88 -0.63
CA ALA A 389 -3.15 -0.35 -1.82
C ALA A 389 -2.16 -0.03 -2.92
N ASP A 390 -2.51 -0.32 -4.18
CA ASP A 390 -1.71 0.12 -5.35
C ASP A 390 -1.93 1.61 -5.67
N ALA A 391 -3.13 2.10 -5.33
CA ALA A 391 -3.53 3.49 -5.45
C ALA A 391 -4.59 3.79 -4.41
N LEU A 392 -4.43 4.93 -3.72
CA LEU A 392 -5.44 5.44 -2.81
C LEU A 392 -6.23 6.58 -3.46
N PRO A 393 -7.54 6.66 -3.23
CA PRO A 393 -8.34 7.80 -3.67
C PRO A 393 -7.96 9.04 -2.86
N GLU A 394 -7.70 10.17 -3.54
CA GLU A 394 -7.26 11.47 -2.99
C GLU A 394 -6.70 11.49 -1.58
#